data_AF-A0A6P4FCG9-F1
#
_entry.id   AF-A0A6P4FCG9-F1
#
_cell.length_a   1.000
_cell.length_b   1.000
_cell.length_c   1.000
_cell.angle_alpha   90.00
_cell.angle_beta   90.00
_cell.angle_gamma   90.00
#
_symmetry.space_group_name_H-M   'P 1'
#
loop_
_entity.id
_entity.type
_entity.pdbx_description
1 polymer ?
#
loop_
_entity_poly.entity_id
_entity_poly.type
_entity_poly.pdbx_seq_one_letter_code
_entity_poly.pdbx_strand_id
1 'polypeptide(L)'
;TAANGLALTALTPPWGAILCDESSHIFRRECGAPEFFTSGAKLCPIPSAEGRMHTDLLSRTIADLQAGGRRLSRPSALSLSQASEWGTVYTIEQLVELTTLAHDAGMGVHMDGARFGNALAHLGCSPADATWRAGVDILSLGATKSGALAAEMVVTFDTTLAEDMERRIKRAGHLWSKQRFISAQILAWLENDLWLHNARQANEMAGRLARGLLRHPAATLPFDTQANEVFAILPELLVQGLEAAGYIFLRRTAPPGVEGTLVRFVTSYDTQAADIDALLEALASIE
;
A
#
# COMPACT_ATOMS: atom_id res chain seq x y z
N THR A 1 4.47 -8.74 1.44
CA THR A 1 4.32 -10.20 1.64
C THR A 1 4.86 -10.68 2.96
N ALA A 2 6.14 -11.05 3.10
CA ALA A 2 6.63 -11.66 4.35
C ALA A 2 6.43 -10.78 5.58
N ALA A 3 6.73 -9.47 5.47
CA ALA A 3 6.50 -8.50 6.54
C ALA A 3 5.02 -8.47 6.97
N ASN A 4 4.10 -8.27 6.01
CA ASN A 4 2.66 -8.29 6.26
C ASN A 4 2.18 -9.58 6.93
N GLY A 5 2.54 -10.74 6.37
CA GLY A 5 2.15 -12.04 6.90
C GLY A 5 2.65 -12.25 8.33
N LEU A 6 3.92 -11.93 8.60
CA LEU A 6 4.52 -12.01 9.95
C LEU A 6 3.87 -11.06 10.95
N ALA A 7 3.66 -9.80 10.56
CA ALA A 7 3.00 -8.79 11.39
C ALA A 7 1.58 -9.24 11.80
N LEU A 8 0.80 -9.73 10.84
CA LEU A 8 -0.55 -10.21 11.08
C LEU A 8 -0.60 -11.43 12.02
N THR A 9 0.46 -12.26 12.08
CA THR A 9 0.49 -13.38 13.03
C THR A 9 0.50 -12.94 14.50
N ALA A 10 0.92 -11.72 14.80
CA ALA A 10 0.91 -11.16 16.15
C ALA A 10 -0.48 -10.63 16.55
N LEU A 11 -1.27 -10.20 15.57
CA LEU A 11 -2.60 -9.60 15.78
C LEU A 11 -3.74 -10.62 15.66
N THR A 12 -3.52 -11.67 14.88
CA THR A 12 -4.61 -12.54 14.46
C THR A 12 -4.35 -14.02 14.81
N PRO A 13 -5.23 -14.64 15.60
CA PRO A 13 -5.23 -16.08 15.82
C PRO A 13 -5.86 -16.83 14.62
N PRO A 14 -5.68 -18.17 14.54
CA PRO A 14 -6.09 -18.96 13.36
C PRO A 14 -7.58 -18.89 13.00
N TRP A 15 -8.46 -18.66 13.98
CA TRP A 15 -9.91 -18.52 13.75
C TRP A 15 -10.35 -17.08 13.46
N GLY A 16 -9.41 -16.12 13.50
CA GLY A 16 -9.67 -14.70 13.42
C GLY A 16 -10.00 -14.24 12.00
N ALA A 17 -10.65 -13.08 11.92
CA ALA A 17 -10.85 -12.34 10.68
C ALA A 17 -9.90 -11.13 10.64
N ILE A 18 -9.30 -10.92 9.47
CA ILE A 18 -8.47 -9.76 9.13
C ILE A 18 -9.27 -8.93 8.14
N LEU A 19 -9.73 -7.77 8.58
CA LEU A 19 -10.47 -6.84 7.73
C LEU A 19 -9.46 -6.01 6.95
N CYS A 20 -9.66 -5.90 5.64
CA CYS A 20 -8.73 -5.20 4.75
C CYS A 20 -9.48 -4.65 3.55
N ASP A 21 -8.86 -3.74 2.82
CA ASP A 21 -9.43 -3.24 1.58
C ASP A 21 -9.48 -4.32 0.50
N GLU A 22 -10.51 -4.33 -0.36
CA GLU A 22 -10.64 -5.30 -1.44
C GLU A 22 -9.54 -5.22 -2.52
N SER A 23 -8.84 -4.09 -2.60
CA SER A 23 -7.70 -3.88 -3.48
C SER A 23 -6.37 -4.19 -2.80
N SER A 24 -6.38 -4.43 -1.49
CA SER A 24 -5.18 -4.60 -0.66
C SER A 24 -4.24 -5.67 -1.19
N HIS A 25 -2.93 -5.43 -1.04
CA HIS A 25 -1.89 -6.34 -1.47
C HIS A 25 -2.05 -7.71 -0.80
N ILE A 26 -2.33 -7.71 0.51
CA ILE A 26 -2.52 -8.92 1.32
C ILE A 26 -3.66 -9.80 0.79
N PHE A 27 -4.72 -9.21 0.22
CA PHE A 27 -5.84 -9.95 -0.37
C PHE A 27 -5.58 -10.35 -1.83
N ARG A 28 -5.03 -9.46 -2.65
CA ARG A 28 -4.96 -9.64 -4.11
C ARG A 28 -3.66 -10.26 -4.63
N ARG A 29 -2.53 -10.02 -3.96
CA ARG A 29 -1.18 -10.17 -4.57
C ARG A 29 -0.16 -10.88 -3.70
N GLU A 30 -0.63 -11.63 -2.70
CA GLU A 30 0.25 -12.39 -1.81
C GLU A 30 0.08 -13.90 -1.90
N CYS A 31 -0.74 -14.40 -2.84
CA CYS A 31 -0.94 -15.85 -3.03
C CYS A 31 -1.35 -16.56 -1.72
N GLY A 32 -2.20 -15.92 -0.91
CA GLY A 32 -2.66 -16.46 0.37
C GLY A 32 -1.59 -16.48 1.48
N ALA A 33 -0.53 -15.67 1.37
CA ALA A 33 0.50 -15.61 2.40
C ALA A 33 -0.08 -15.24 3.79
N PRO A 34 -0.94 -14.22 3.96
CA PRO A 34 -1.51 -13.92 5.27
C PRO A 34 -2.19 -15.14 5.90
N GLU A 35 -3.02 -15.86 5.15
CA GLU A 35 -3.69 -17.06 5.62
C GLU A 35 -2.68 -18.17 5.97
N PHE A 36 -1.64 -18.36 5.17
CA PHE A 36 -0.56 -19.32 5.47
C PHE A 36 0.17 -18.98 6.77
N PHE A 37 0.63 -17.74 6.93
CA PHE A 37 1.40 -17.30 8.10
C PHE A 37 0.57 -17.33 9.39
N THR A 38 -0.70 -16.93 9.32
CA THR A 38 -1.63 -16.90 10.45
C THR A 38 -2.26 -18.27 10.77
N SER A 39 -1.82 -19.33 10.10
CA SER A 39 -2.35 -20.69 10.26
C SER A 39 -3.84 -20.82 9.94
N GLY A 40 -4.33 -20.05 8.97
CA GLY A 40 -5.68 -20.18 8.42
C GLY A 40 -6.65 -19.07 8.80
N ALA A 41 -6.19 -17.94 9.34
CA ALA A 41 -7.07 -16.81 9.58
C ALA A 41 -7.71 -16.32 8.28
N LYS A 42 -8.92 -15.77 8.37
CA LYS A 42 -9.71 -15.41 7.19
C LYS A 42 -9.51 -13.94 6.84
N LEU A 43 -9.09 -13.65 5.60
CA LEU A 43 -9.20 -12.29 5.05
C LEU A 43 -10.68 -11.95 4.77
N CYS A 44 -11.11 -10.77 5.21
CA CYS A 44 -12.44 -10.22 4.97
C CYS A 44 -12.29 -8.88 4.21
N PRO A 45 -12.30 -8.90 2.86
CA PRO A 45 -12.17 -7.69 2.07
C PRO A 45 -13.40 -6.80 2.22
N ILE A 46 -13.18 -5.50 2.36
CA ILE A 46 -14.19 -4.45 2.38
C ILE A 46 -14.08 -3.68 1.06
N PRO A 47 -15.19 -3.54 0.31
CA PRO A 47 -15.17 -2.77 -0.93
C PRO A 47 -14.81 -1.30 -0.71
N SER A 48 -14.00 -0.74 -1.62
CA SER A 48 -13.76 0.70 -1.70
C SER A 48 -13.47 1.12 -3.14
N ALA A 49 -13.88 2.34 -3.48
CA ALA A 49 -13.69 2.84 -4.85
C ALA A 49 -12.22 3.13 -5.18
N GLU A 50 -11.45 3.58 -4.19
CA GLU A 50 -10.15 4.21 -4.39
C GLU A 50 -9.07 3.68 -3.43
N GLY A 51 -9.25 2.48 -2.87
CA GLY A 51 -8.29 1.87 -1.91
C GLY A 51 -8.35 2.48 -0.51
N ARG A 52 -9.39 3.28 -0.23
CA ARG A 52 -9.66 3.89 1.07
C ARG A 52 -10.98 3.38 1.64
N MET A 53 -10.91 2.59 2.71
CA MET A 53 -12.10 2.06 3.38
C MET A 53 -12.93 3.17 4.02
N HIS A 54 -14.25 3.06 3.88
CA HIS A 54 -15.20 3.94 4.55
C HIS A 54 -15.53 3.40 5.94
N THR A 55 -15.57 4.28 6.93
CA THR A 55 -15.89 4.00 8.33
C THR A 55 -17.23 3.30 8.50
N ASP A 56 -18.26 3.71 7.75
CA ASP A 56 -19.59 3.08 7.76
C ASP A 56 -19.56 1.60 7.36
N LEU A 57 -18.84 1.27 6.29
CA LEU A 57 -18.74 -0.11 5.81
C LEU A 57 -17.89 -0.97 6.76
N LEU A 58 -16.83 -0.40 7.31
CA LEU A 58 -16.02 -1.06 8.34
C LEU A 58 -16.87 -1.38 9.57
N SER A 59 -17.58 -0.39 10.11
CA SER A 59 -18.44 -0.54 11.29
C SER A 59 -19.52 -1.60 11.09
N ARG A 60 -20.22 -1.57 9.94
CA ARG A 60 -21.22 -2.60 9.60
C ARG A 60 -20.60 -4.00 9.51
N THR A 61 -19.46 -4.12 8.84
CA THR A 61 -18.75 -5.41 8.69
C THR A 61 -18.33 -5.98 10.05
N ILE A 62 -17.81 -5.13 10.94
CA ILE A 62 -17.46 -5.51 12.31
C ILE A 62 -18.71 -6.01 13.06
N ALA A 63 -19.80 -5.25 13.02
CA ALA A 63 -21.04 -5.59 13.71
C ALA A 63 -21.62 -6.93 13.21
N ASP A 64 -21.65 -7.16 11.90
CA ASP A 64 -22.13 -8.40 11.29
C ASP A 64 -21.31 -9.62 11.72
N LEU A 65 -19.97 -9.49 11.72
CA LEU A 65 -19.07 -10.55 12.16
C LEU A 65 -19.25 -10.87 13.65
N GLN A 66 -19.41 -9.84 14.50
CA GLN A 66 -19.66 -10.01 15.93
C GLN A 66 -21.04 -10.66 16.19
N ALA A 67 -22.09 -10.23 15.49
CA ALA A 67 -23.44 -10.78 15.60
C ALA A 67 -23.52 -12.25 15.16
N GLY A 68 -22.66 -12.67 14.22
CA GLY A 68 -22.53 -14.06 13.81
C GLY A 68 -22.06 -15.01 14.92
N GLY A 69 -21.44 -14.49 15.98
CA GLY A 69 -20.91 -15.28 17.10
C GLY A 69 -19.94 -16.36 16.65
N ARG A 70 -20.00 -17.56 17.25
CA ARG A 70 -19.11 -18.68 16.95
C ARG A 70 -19.25 -19.28 15.53
N ARG A 71 -20.24 -18.85 14.75
CA ARG A 71 -20.43 -19.34 13.37
C ARG A 71 -19.51 -18.63 12.37
N LEU A 72 -19.02 -17.44 12.73
CA LEU A 72 -18.15 -16.62 11.88
C LEU A 72 -16.77 -16.45 12.53
N SER A 73 -15.77 -16.12 11.70
CA SER A 73 -14.45 -15.71 12.19
C SER A 73 -14.57 -14.40 12.97
N ARG A 74 -14.02 -14.36 14.18
CA ARG A 74 -14.09 -13.18 15.05
C ARG A 74 -13.17 -12.08 14.48
N PRO A 75 -13.63 -10.82 14.35
CA PRO A 75 -12.75 -9.70 13.99
C PRO A 75 -11.56 -9.63 14.94
N SER A 76 -10.36 -9.53 14.38
CA SER A 76 -9.11 -9.58 15.16
C SER A 76 -8.07 -8.56 14.73
N ALA A 77 -8.00 -8.26 13.43
CA ALA A 77 -7.10 -7.24 12.92
C ALA A 77 -7.75 -6.41 11.81
N LEU A 78 -7.42 -5.13 11.78
CA LEU A 78 -7.63 -4.24 10.65
C LEU A 78 -6.28 -4.07 9.94
N SER A 79 -6.23 -4.24 8.62
CA SER A 79 -5.05 -3.96 7.80
C SER A 79 -5.31 -2.81 6.84
N LEU A 80 -4.51 -1.75 6.96
CA LEU A 80 -4.54 -0.56 6.09
C LEU A 80 -3.29 -0.53 5.22
N SER A 81 -3.38 -0.04 3.98
CA SER A 81 -2.22 0.22 3.11
C SER A 81 -1.98 1.73 3.00
N GLN A 82 -0.75 2.19 3.22
CA GLN A 82 -0.40 3.61 3.22
C GLN A 82 0.94 3.86 2.50
N ALA A 83 0.98 4.43 1.29
CA ALA A 83 -0.16 4.71 0.40
C ALA A 83 -0.88 3.43 -0.07
N SER A 84 -2.12 3.56 -0.53
CA SER A 84 -2.93 2.44 -1.02
C SER A 84 -2.42 1.86 -2.34
N GLU A 85 -2.99 0.74 -2.77
CA GLU A 85 -2.73 0.09 -4.07
C GLU A 85 -3.27 0.86 -5.27
N TRP A 86 -3.99 1.96 -5.03
CA TRP A 86 -4.44 2.93 -6.02
C TRP A 86 -3.67 4.25 -5.95
N GLY A 87 -2.58 4.31 -5.17
CA GLY A 87 -1.74 5.51 -5.05
C GLY A 87 -2.39 6.65 -4.24
N THR A 88 -3.54 6.39 -3.63
CA THR A 88 -4.23 7.31 -2.72
C THR A 88 -3.66 7.21 -1.31
N VAL A 89 -3.84 8.25 -0.52
CA VAL A 89 -3.30 8.37 0.83
C VAL A 89 -4.44 8.61 1.82
N TYR A 90 -4.47 7.87 2.92
CA TYR A 90 -5.37 8.19 4.03
C TYR A 90 -4.87 9.45 4.74
N THR A 91 -5.77 10.39 5.06
CA THR A 91 -5.43 11.50 5.95
C THR A 91 -5.24 11.01 7.39
N ILE A 92 -4.64 11.84 8.25
CA ILE A 92 -4.44 11.47 9.66
C ILE A 92 -5.79 11.28 10.37
N GLU A 93 -6.77 12.11 10.06
CA GLU A 93 -8.12 12.03 10.60
C GLU A 93 -8.79 10.71 10.21
N GLN A 94 -8.69 10.32 8.93
CA GLN A 94 -9.23 9.05 8.44
C GLN A 94 -8.55 7.86 9.11
N LEU A 95 -7.23 7.91 9.30
CA LEU A 95 -6.52 6.86 10.03
C LEU A 95 -7.07 6.73 11.45
N VAL A 96 -7.14 7.85 12.20
CA VAL A 96 -7.65 7.87 13.58
C VAL A 96 -9.07 7.32 13.67
N GLU A 97 -9.97 7.71 12.76
CA GLU A 97 -11.34 7.21 12.74
C GLU A 97 -11.39 5.68 12.54
N LEU A 98 -10.64 5.16 11.57
CA LEU A 98 -10.62 3.73 11.26
C LEU A 98 -9.97 2.89 12.38
N THR A 99 -8.86 3.36 12.95
CA THR A 99 -8.17 2.65 14.04
C THR A 99 -8.98 2.69 15.32
N THR A 100 -9.66 3.80 15.63
CA THR A 100 -10.55 3.90 16.79
C THR A 100 -11.67 2.87 16.70
N LEU A 101 -12.32 2.75 15.54
CA LEU A 101 -13.35 1.73 15.32
C LEU A 101 -12.82 0.29 15.49
N ALA A 102 -11.59 0.03 15.03
CA ALA A 102 -10.96 -1.28 15.21
C ALA A 102 -10.66 -1.58 16.69
N HIS A 103 -10.07 -0.62 17.40
CA HIS A 103 -9.73 -0.75 18.82
C HIS A 103 -10.98 -0.88 19.70
N ASP A 104 -12.04 -0.11 19.44
CA ASP A 104 -13.34 -0.23 20.12
C ASP A 104 -13.96 -1.63 19.95
N ALA A 105 -13.67 -2.29 18.81
CA ALA A 105 -14.09 -3.67 18.55
C ALA A 105 -13.13 -4.73 19.11
N GLY A 106 -12.05 -4.33 19.79
CA GLY A 106 -11.02 -5.19 20.34
C GLY A 106 -10.10 -5.83 19.28
N MET A 107 -9.94 -5.17 18.13
CA MET A 107 -9.04 -5.59 17.05
C MET A 107 -7.70 -4.85 17.15
N GLY A 108 -6.61 -5.47 16.70
CA GLY A 108 -5.34 -4.76 16.48
C GLY A 108 -5.28 -4.13 15.08
N VAL A 109 -4.34 -3.21 14.86
CA VAL A 109 -4.18 -2.48 13.60
C VAL A 109 -2.80 -2.72 13.01
N HIS A 110 -2.79 -3.27 11.79
CA HIS A 110 -1.63 -3.40 10.92
C HIS A 110 -1.65 -2.33 9.84
N MET A 111 -0.49 -1.77 9.52
CA MET A 111 -0.29 -0.92 8.34
C MET A 111 0.72 -1.57 7.38
N ASP A 112 0.31 -1.86 6.14
CA ASP A 112 1.20 -2.10 5.02
C ASP A 112 1.78 -0.76 4.54
N GLY A 113 3.04 -0.54 4.88
CA GLY A 113 3.81 0.65 4.57
C GLY A 113 4.79 0.44 3.41
N ALA A 114 4.47 -0.41 2.44
CA ALA A 114 5.32 -0.66 1.27
C ALA A 114 5.70 0.62 0.50
N ARG A 115 4.89 1.68 0.62
CA ARG A 115 5.10 3.03 0.08
C ARG A 115 4.92 4.12 1.13
N PHE A 116 5.28 3.82 2.38
CA PHE A 116 5.06 4.73 3.50
C PHE A 116 5.78 6.07 3.34
N GLY A 117 7.02 6.06 2.83
CA GLY A 117 7.76 7.29 2.54
C GLY A 117 7.03 8.21 1.55
N ASN A 118 6.39 7.64 0.51
CA ASN A 118 5.59 8.40 -0.46
C ASN A 118 4.37 9.06 0.20
N ALA A 119 3.67 8.32 1.07
CA ALA A 119 2.55 8.88 1.82
C ALA A 119 2.98 10.00 2.77
N LEU A 120 4.08 9.83 3.51
CA LEU A 120 4.62 10.87 4.39
C LEU A 120 5.04 12.12 3.63
N ALA A 121 5.71 11.95 2.49
CA ALA A 121 6.11 13.05 1.63
C ALA A 121 4.90 13.85 1.10
N HIS A 122 3.76 13.19 0.88
CA HIS A 122 2.51 13.83 0.50
C HIS A 122 1.82 14.54 1.68
N LEU A 123 1.72 13.86 2.83
CA LEU A 123 1.04 14.38 4.02
C LEU A 123 1.80 15.51 4.72
N GLY A 124 3.14 15.55 4.58
CA GLY A 124 3.98 16.53 5.26
C GLY A 124 3.97 16.39 6.79
N CYS A 125 3.74 15.18 7.31
CA CYS A 125 3.66 14.90 8.75
C CYS A 125 4.84 14.06 9.25
N SER A 126 4.96 13.89 10.57
CA SER A 126 5.96 12.99 11.13
C SER A 126 5.54 11.53 10.98
N PRO A 127 6.49 10.57 10.92
CA PRO A 127 6.17 9.14 10.91
C PRO A 127 5.28 8.71 12.07
N ALA A 128 5.44 9.33 13.24
CA ALA A 128 4.66 9.05 14.44
C ALA A 128 3.17 9.41 14.26
N ASP A 129 2.89 10.56 13.64
CA ASP A 129 1.52 11.06 13.44
C ASP A 129 0.72 10.15 12.50
N ALA A 130 1.38 9.61 11.47
CA ALA A 130 0.76 8.68 10.52
C ALA A 130 0.78 7.20 10.98
N THR A 131 1.25 6.91 12.20
CA THR A 131 1.34 5.53 12.73
C THR A 131 0.76 5.42 14.13
N TRP A 132 1.59 5.28 15.16
CA TRP A 132 1.15 4.93 16.51
C TRP A 132 0.30 6.02 17.18
N ARG A 133 0.51 7.30 16.82
CA ARG A 133 -0.37 8.39 17.30
C ARG A 133 -1.75 8.35 16.64
N ALA A 134 -1.84 7.75 15.46
CA ALA A 134 -3.08 7.44 14.77
C ALA A 134 -3.56 6.00 15.02
N GLY A 135 -3.08 5.33 16.08
CA GLY A 135 -3.59 4.02 16.49
C GLY A 135 -3.08 2.81 15.69
N VAL A 136 -1.98 2.93 14.93
CA VAL A 136 -1.34 1.77 14.29
C VAL A 136 -0.51 1.00 15.32
N ASP A 137 -0.73 -0.31 15.44
CA ASP A 137 -0.02 -1.17 16.39
C ASP A 137 1.25 -1.79 15.78
N ILE A 138 1.19 -2.18 14.50
CA ILE A 138 2.33 -2.76 13.77
C ILE A 138 2.39 -2.20 12.34
N LEU A 139 3.57 -1.75 11.92
CA LEU A 139 3.86 -1.27 10.57
C LEU A 139 4.80 -2.22 9.82
N SER A 140 4.42 -2.63 8.62
CA SER A 140 5.32 -3.22 7.62
C SER A 140 5.96 -2.11 6.79
N LEU A 141 7.11 -1.59 7.25
CA LEU A 141 7.82 -0.47 6.60
C LEU A 141 8.68 -0.97 5.44
N GLY A 142 8.33 -0.57 4.22
CA GLY A 142 9.06 -0.98 3.02
C GLY A 142 10.14 0.01 2.59
N ALA A 143 11.36 -0.49 2.41
CA ALA A 143 12.47 0.27 1.85
C ALA A 143 12.82 -0.16 0.42
N THR A 144 12.45 -1.38 0.01
CA THR A 144 12.79 -1.93 -1.33
C THR A 144 12.26 -1.05 -2.46
N LYS A 145 11.03 -0.53 -2.33
CA LYS A 145 10.42 0.37 -3.32
C LYS A 145 10.95 1.82 -3.25
N SER A 146 11.86 2.10 -2.32
CA SER A 146 12.40 3.41 -2.02
C SER A 146 13.95 3.44 -2.07
N GLY A 147 14.55 2.47 -2.77
CA GLY A 147 15.99 2.46 -3.09
C GLY A 147 16.80 1.35 -2.42
N ALA A 148 16.25 0.63 -1.44
CA ALA A 148 16.90 -0.58 -0.93
C ALA A 148 16.76 -1.74 -1.92
N LEU A 149 17.68 -2.70 -1.87
CA LEU A 149 17.65 -3.89 -2.74
C LEU A 149 16.62 -4.94 -2.28
N ALA A 150 16.51 -5.16 -0.97
CA ALA A 150 15.64 -6.20 -0.39
C ALA A 150 15.38 -6.00 1.10
N ALA A 151 15.00 -4.78 1.51
CA ALA A 151 14.80 -4.44 2.92
C ALA A 151 13.35 -4.05 3.21
N GLU A 152 12.76 -4.79 4.16
CA GLU A 152 11.43 -4.54 4.72
C GLU A 152 11.56 -4.71 6.25
N MET A 153 10.86 -3.90 7.02
CA MET A 153 10.93 -3.89 8.49
C MET A 153 9.53 -4.09 9.07
N VAL A 154 9.43 -4.90 10.13
CA VAL A 154 8.22 -4.97 10.96
C VAL A 154 8.50 -4.12 12.20
N VAL A 155 7.80 -3.00 12.33
CA VAL A 155 7.91 -2.07 13.44
C VAL A 155 6.70 -2.27 14.35
N THR A 156 6.90 -2.84 15.52
CA THR A 156 5.87 -3.03 16.55
C THR A 156 5.87 -1.84 17.50
N PHE A 157 4.78 -1.07 17.52
CA PHE A 157 4.62 0.07 18.44
C PHE A 157 4.07 -0.39 19.81
N ASP A 158 3.17 -1.37 19.81
CA ASP A 158 2.84 -2.12 21.01
C ASP A 158 3.95 -3.15 21.28
N THR A 159 4.81 -2.86 22.27
CA THR A 159 5.93 -3.72 22.63
C THR A 159 5.51 -5.07 23.21
N THR A 160 4.26 -5.23 23.65
CA THR A 160 3.75 -6.54 24.12
C THR A 160 3.62 -7.55 22.97
N LEU A 161 3.47 -7.05 21.74
CA LEU A 161 3.39 -7.89 20.52
C LEU A 161 4.78 -8.33 20.01
N ALA A 162 5.86 -7.76 20.55
CA ALA A 162 7.22 -7.98 20.07
C ALA A 162 7.84 -9.29 20.57
N GLU A 163 7.43 -9.80 21.74
CA GLU A 163 8.13 -10.89 22.47
C GLU A 163 8.35 -12.14 21.61
N ASP A 164 7.35 -12.53 20.82
CA ASP A 164 7.41 -13.72 19.96
C ASP A 164 7.75 -13.43 18.49
N MET A 165 7.95 -12.17 18.11
CA MET A 165 8.16 -11.80 16.70
C MET A 165 9.45 -12.41 16.14
N GLU A 166 10.55 -12.39 16.90
CA GLU A 166 11.81 -13.01 16.48
C GLU A 166 11.67 -14.52 16.25
N ARG A 167 10.91 -15.22 17.10
CA ARG A 167 10.63 -16.65 16.95
C ARG A 167 9.80 -16.92 15.70
N ARG A 168 8.81 -16.07 15.41
CA ARG A 168 7.98 -16.15 14.19
C ARG A 168 8.81 -15.91 12.93
N ILE A 169 9.65 -14.87 12.92
CA ILE A 169 10.59 -14.56 11.83
C ILE A 169 11.53 -15.74 11.58
N LYS A 170 12.12 -16.32 12.64
CA LYS A 170 13.01 -17.48 12.55
C LYS A 170 12.28 -18.70 11.99
N ARG A 171 11.11 -19.03 12.53
CA ARG A 171 10.32 -20.20 12.12
C ARG A 171 9.89 -20.11 10.66
N ALA A 172 9.57 -18.90 10.18
CA ALA A 172 9.19 -18.67 8.80
C ALA A 172 10.37 -18.64 7.81
N GLY A 173 11.60 -18.83 8.27
CA GLY A 173 12.79 -18.77 7.40
C GLY A 173 13.20 -17.36 6.97
N HIS A 174 12.62 -16.32 7.59
CA HIS A 174 12.94 -14.92 7.30
C HIS A 174 14.02 -14.33 8.22
N LEU A 175 14.60 -15.12 9.14
CA LEU A 175 15.78 -14.71 9.90
C LEU A 175 17.06 -14.96 9.10
N TRP A 176 17.58 -13.91 8.47
CA TRP A 176 18.82 -13.98 7.70
C TRP A 176 20.04 -14.17 8.61
N SER A 177 20.94 -15.10 8.29
CA SER A 177 22.15 -15.32 9.11
C SER A 177 23.13 -14.14 9.08
N LYS A 178 23.22 -13.45 7.94
CA LYS A 178 24.08 -12.28 7.72
C LYS A 178 23.24 -10.99 7.64
N GLN A 179 22.45 -10.70 8.67
CA GLN A 179 21.52 -9.56 8.69
C GLN A 179 22.16 -8.21 8.39
N ARG A 180 23.46 -8.05 8.64
CA ARG A 180 24.20 -6.82 8.28
C ARG A 180 23.99 -6.36 6.84
N PHE A 181 23.73 -7.28 5.89
CA PHE A 181 23.45 -6.90 4.50
C PHE A 181 22.06 -6.26 4.33
N ILE A 182 21.10 -6.55 5.20
CA ILE A 182 19.79 -5.89 5.25
C ILE A 182 19.90 -4.61 6.08
N SER A 183 20.48 -4.69 7.28
CA SER A 183 20.60 -3.54 8.19
C SER A 183 21.43 -2.40 7.62
N ALA A 184 22.52 -2.68 6.88
CA ALA A 184 23.31 -1.63 6.24
C ALA A 184 22.53 -0.85 5.18
N GLN A 185 21.60 -1.50 4.46
CA GLN A 185 20.72 -0.81 3.51
C GLN A 185 19.79 0.15 4.25
N ILE A 186 19.22 -0.29 5.39
CA ILE A 186 18.31 0.53 6.20
C ILE A 186 19.05 1.74 6.80
N LEU A 187 20.28 1.55 7.30
CA LEU A 187 21.09 2.65 7.83
C LEU A 187 21.33 3.72 6.78
N ALA A 188 21.79 3.34 5.58
CA ALA A 188 22.00 4.28 4.48
C ALA A 188 20.69 4.93 4.03
N TRP A 189 19.59 4.18 3.99
CA TRP A 189 18.27 4.66 3.58
C TRP A 189 17.69 5.71 4.55
N LEU A 190 17.94 5.57 5.85
CA LEU A 190 17.49 6.55 6.87
C LEU A 190 18.47 7.72 7.08
N GLU A 191 19.72 7.57 6.66
CA GLU A 191 20.73 8.60 6.82
C GLU A 191 20.39 9.85 5.99
N ASN A 192 20.51 11.03 6.62
CA ASN A 192 20.30 12.35 5.99
C ASN A 192 18.97 12.47 5.21
N ASP A 193 17.90 11.85 5.72
CA ASP A 193 16.56 11.86 5.11
C ASP A 193 16.50 11.29 3.67
N LEU A 194 17.45 10.42 3.28
CA LEU A 194 17.50 9.85 1.93
C LEU A 194 16.18 9.19 1.52
N TRP A 195 15.55 8.44 2.42
CA TRP A 195 14.24 7.82 2.17
C TRP A 195 13.13 8.81 1.80
N LEU A 196 13.07 9.96 2.48
CA LEU A 196 12.11 11.02 2.18
C LEU A 196 12.47 11.77 0.90
N HIS A 197 13.77 11.97 0.65
CA HIS A 197 14.23 12.53 -0.62
C HIS A 197 13.79 11.66 -1.80
N ASN A 198 14.05 10.35 -1.73
CA ASN A 198 13.64 9.36 -2.74
C ASN A 198 12.12 9.35 -2.95
N ALA A 199 11.35 9.41 -1.86
CA ALA A 199 9.89 9.46 -1.93
C ALA A 199 9.38 10.75 -2.59
N ARG A 200 9.96 11.91 -2.26
CA ARG A 200 9.62 13.20 -2.88
C ARG A 200 9.92 13.21 -4.37
N GLN A 201 11.08 12.71 -4.77
CA GLN A 201 11.46 12.60 -6.20
C GLN A 201 10.43 11.76 -6.97
N ALA A 202 10.08 10.58 -6.45
CA ALA A 202 9.09 9.72 -7.09
C ALA A 202 7.70 10.41 -7.17
N ASN A 203 7.23 11.00 -6.07
CA ASN A 203 5.95 11.73 -6.06
C ASN A 203 5.96 12.93 -7.04
N GLU A 204 7.08 13.65 -7.15
CA GLU A 204 7.21 14.78 -8.07
C GLU A 204 7.08 14.33 -9.53
N MET A 205 7.73 13.22 -9.90
CA MET A 205 7.64 12.66 -11.25
C MET A 205 6.25 12.13 -11.56
N ALA A 206 5.58 11.47 -10.61
CA ALA A 206 4.18 11.09 -10.75
C ALA A 206 3.28 12.32 -10.96
N GLY A 207 3.48 13.37 -10.17
CA GLY A 207 2.76 14.63 -10.34
C GLY A 207 3.01 15.31 -11.68
N ARG A 208 4.25 15.27 -12.20
CA ARG A 208 4.60 15.76 -13.54
C ARG A 208 3.87 14.97 -14.62
N LEU A 209 3.90 13.64 -14.53
CA LEU A 209 3.21 12.75 -15.46
C LEU A 209 1.71 12.99 -15.44
N ALA A 210 1.09 13.04 -14.27
CA ALA A 210 -0.35 13.29 -14.11
C ALA A 210 -0.78 14.60 -14.77
N ARG A 211 -0.05 15.70 -14.50
CA ARG A 211 -0.31 17.00 -15.14
C ARG A 211 -0.10 16.98 -16.66
N GLY A 212 0.87 16.19 -17.13
CA GLY A 212 1.13 16.02 -18.55
C GLY A 212 0.02 15.25 -19.27
N LEU A 213 -0.41 14.12 -18.70
CA LEU A 213 -1.48 13.30 -19.23
C LEU A 213 -2.78 14.09 -19.36
N LEU A 214 -3.15 14.88 -18.35
CA LEU A 214 -4.36 15.72 -18.36
C LEU A 214 -4.37 16.83 -19.43
N ARG A 215 -3.25 17.08 -20.12
CA ARG A 215 -3.23 17.97 -21.29
C ARG A 215 -3.79 17.29 -22.55
N HIS A 216 -3.78 15.96 -22.59
CA HIS A 216 -4.35 15.21 -23.69
C HIS A 216 -5.88 15.10 -23.49
N PRO A 217 -6.72 15.54 -24.45
CA PRO A 217 -8.16 15.66 -24.25
C PRO A 217 -8.87 14.32 -24.00
N ALA A 218 -8.27 13.22 -24.45
CA ALA A 218 -8.81 11.88 -24.25
C ALA A 218 -8.29 11.17 -22.98
N ALA A 219 -7.41 11.80 -22.21
CA ALA A 219 -6.88 11.21 -20.98
C ALA A 219 -7.67 11.68 -19.76
N THR A 220 -8.06 10.74 -18.90
CA THR A 220 -8.70 11.05 -17.61
C THR A 220 -8.02 10.29 -16.49
N LEU A 221 -7.96 10.88 -15.30
CA LEU A 221 -7.42 10.24 -14.10
C LEU A 221 -8.61 9.94 -13.17
N PRO A 222 -8.94 8.67 -12.89
CA PRO A 222 -10.07 8.34 -12.03
C PRO A 222 -9.80 8.65 -10.55
N PHE A 223 -8.54 8.84 -10.17
CA PHE A 223 -8.10 9.11 -8.80
C PHE A 223 -7.04 10.21 -8.78
N ASP A 224 -6.96 10.93 -7.67
CA ASP A 224 -5.90 11.88 -7.42
C ASP A 224 -4.55 11.18 -7.31
N THR A 225 -3.51 11.78 -7.90
CA THR A 225 -2.13 11.30 -7.75
C THR A 225 -1.54 11.84 -6.44
N GLN A 226 -1.61 11.03 -5.38
CA GLN A 226 -1.16 11.41 -4.03
C GLN A 226 0.16 10.72 -3.61
N ALA A 227 0.66 9.80 -4.44
CA ALA A 227 1.93 9.11 -4.23
C ALA A 227 2.69 9.00 -5.56
N ASN A 228 3.39 7.88 -5.79
CA ASN A 228 4.20 7.65 -7.00
C ASN A 228 3.51 6.81 -8.09
N GLU A 229 2.23 6.50 -7.93
CA GLU A 229 1.44 5.76 -8.92
C GLU A 229 0.44 6.70 -9.59
N VAL A 230 0.39 6.66 -10.93
CA VAL A 230 -0.56 7.41 -11.75
C VAL A 230 -1.47 6.43 -12.47
N PHE A 231 -2.76 6.56 -12.23
CA PHE A 231 -3.78 5.77 -12.91
C PHE A 231 -4.46 6.66 -13.94
N ALA A 232 -4.46 6.26 -15.20
CA ALA A 232 -5.08 7.01 -16.27
C ALA A 232 -5.96 6.10 -17.13
N ILE A 233 -7.07 6.62 -17.61
CA ILE A 233 -7.91 5.97 -18.62
C ILE A 233 -7.58 6.63 -19.94
N LEU A 234 -7.10 5.81 -20.87
CA LEU A 234 -6.67 6.21 -22.20
C LEU A 234 -7.44 5.40 -23.26
N PRO A 235 -7.75 5.99 -24.44
CA PRO A 235 -8.20 5.22 -25.58
C PRO A 235 -7.22 4.10 -25.93
N GLU A 236 -7.75 2.97 -26.39
CA GLU A 236 -6.93 1.79 -26.73
C GLU A 236 -5.86 2.11 -27.79
N LEU A 237 -6.15 3.02 -28.72
CA LEU A 237 -5.19 3.51 -29.71
C LEU A 237 -3.93 4.12 -29.06
N LEU A 238 -4.12 4.98 -28.05
CA LEU A 238 -3.00 5.61 -27.33
C LEU A 238 -2.20 4.58 -26.54
N VAL A 239 -2.89 3.61 -25.92
CA VAL A 239 -2.24 2.54 -25.17
C VAL A 239 -1.36 1.68 -26.08
N GLN A 240 -1.88 1.28 -27.24
CA GLN A 240 -1.13 0.50 -28.23
C GLN A 240 0.04 1.29 -28.82
N GLY A 241 -0.15 2.58 -29.10
CA GLY A 241 0.92 3.44 -29.60
C GLY A 241 2.07 3.58 -28.60
N LEU A 242 1.77 3.74 -27.30
CA LEU A 242 2.80 3.77 -26.26
C LEU A 242 3.54 2.43 -26.15
N GLU A 243 2.84 1.30 -26.21
CA GLU A 243 3.50 -0.02 -26.20
C GLU A 243 4.36 -0.25 -27.44
N ALA A 244 3.91 0.17 -28.62
CA ALA A 244 4.68 0.12 -29.85
C ALA A 244 5.94 0.99 -29.79
N ALA A 245 5.89 2.11 -29.05
CA ALA A 245 7.03 2.95 -28.74
C ALA A 245 7.96 2.37 -27.64
N GLY A 246 7.62 1.21 -27.07
CA GLY A 246 8.45 0.48 -26.11
C GLY A 246 8.18 0.78 -24.64
N TYR A 247 7.13 1.55 -24.33
CA TYR A 247 6.76 1.82 -22.94
C TYR A 247 6.07 0.60 -22.30
N ILE A 248 6.45 0.32 -21.05
CA ILE A 248 5.89 -0.78 -20.26
C ILE A 248 5.12 -0.20 -19.09
N PHE A 249 3.85 -0.56 -19.00
CA PHE A 249 2.96 -0.20 -17.90
C PHE A 249 1.92 -1.31 -17.69
N LEU A 250 1.22 -1.25 -16.56
CA LEU A 250 0.19 -2.25 -16.26
C LEU A 250 -1.15 -1.81 -16.86
N ARG A 251 -1.74 -2.66 -17.71
CA ARG A 251 -3.15 -2.55 -18.10
C ARG A 251 -4.07 -3.13 -17.04
N ARG A 252 -5.21 -2.48 -16.81
CA ARG A 252 -6.32 -2.94 -15.98
C ARG A 252 -7.62 -2.70 -16.74
N THR A 253 -8.64 -3.49 -16.41
CA THR A 253 -10.00 -3.23 -16.88
C THR A 253 -10.48 -1.92 -16.27
N ALA A 254 -11.01 -1.02 -17.10
CA ALA A 254 -11.67 0.19 -16.63
C ALA A 254 -12.95 -0.18 -15.83
N PRO A 255 -13.41 0.68 -14.90
CA PRO A 255 -14.67 0.45 -14.20
C PRO A 255 -15.85 0.28 -15.18
N PRO A 256 -16.90 -0.47 -14.80
CA PRO A 256 -18.08 -0.64 -15.64
C PRO A 256 -18.67 0.72 -16.06
N GLY A 257 -18.94 0.87 -17.37
CA GLY A 257 -19.48 2.11 -17.93
C GLY A 257 -18.44 3.19 -18.25
N VAL A 258 -17.15 2.93 -18.04
CA VAL A 258 -16.07 3.84 -18.45
C VAL A 258 -15.39 3.30 -19.71
N GLU A 259 -15.38 4.11 -20.77
CA GLU A 259 -14.74 3.76 -22.05
C GLU A 259 -13.22 3.97 -21.98
N GLY A 260 -12.47 3.05 -22.59
CA GLY A 260 -11.01 3.08 -22.64
C GLY A 260 -10.33 2.02 -21.76
N THR A 261 -9.01 2.11 -21.69
CA THR A 261 -8.16 1.18 -20.95
C THR A 261 -7.55 1.90 -19.77
N LEU A 262 -7.73 1.34 -18.57
CA LEU A 262 -7.10 1.85 -17.36
C LEU A 262 -5.64 1.40 -17.34
N VAL A 263 -4.71 2.33 -17.38
CA VAL A 263 -3.27 2.10 -17.29
C VAL A 263 -2.73 2.60 -15.95
N ARG A 264 -1.75 1.87 -15.40
CA ARG A 264 -1.00 2.28 -14.21
C ARG A 264 0.45 2.53 -14.58
N PHE A 265 0.87 3.77 -14.49
CA PHE A 265 2.26 4.18 -14.50
C PHE A 265 2.77 4.27 -13.07
N VAL A 266 4.03 3.86 -12.87
CA VAL A 266 4.68 3.92 -11.55
C VAL A 266 6.02 4.62 -11.75
N THR A 267 6.24 5.66 -10.97
CA THR A 267 7.52 6.37 -10.92
C THR A 267 8.30 5.94 -9.69
N SER A 268 9.60 6.03 -9.75
CA SER A 268 10.54 5.60 -8.71
C SER A 268 11.48 6.73 -8.34
N TYR A 269 12.32 6.49 -7.34
CA TYR A 269 13.30 7.45 -6.85
C TYR A 269 14.35 7.84 -7.91
N ASP A 270 14.51 7.05 -8.96
CA ASP A 270 15.44 7.25 -10.07
C ASP A 270 14.76 7.70 -11.37
N THR A 271 13.43 7.85 -11.39
CA THR A 271 12.73 8.42 -12.55
C THR A 271 13.16 9.88 -12.74
N GLN A 272 13.54 10.23 -13.96
CA GLN A 272 13.98 11.57 -14.33
C GLN A 272 12.87 12.33 -15.07
N ALA A 273 12.94 13.66 -15.04
CA ALA A 273 12.01 14.50 -15.78
C ALA A 273 12.02 14.20 -17.29
N ALA A 274 13.19 13.84 -17.84
CA ALA A 274 13.34 13.46 -19.24
C ALA A 274 12.57 12.17 -19.59
N ASP A 275 12.47 11.21 -18.67
CA ASP A 275 11.69 9.98 -18.89
C ASP A 275 10.20 10.30 -19.03
N ILE A 276 9.70 11.21 -18.18
CA ILE A 276 8.32 11.67 -18.21
C ILE A 276 8.03 12.47 -19.48
N ASP A 277 8.93 13.38 -19.84
CA ASP A 277 8.77 14.22 -21.04
C ASP A 277 8.76 13.37 -22.31
N ALA A 278 9.66 12.39 -22.42
CA ALA A 278 9.71 11.46 -23.56
C ALA A 278 8.40 10.66 -23.70
N LEU A 279 7.81 10.20 -22.59
CA LEU A 279 6.53 9.49 -22.59
C LEU A 279 5.38 10.38 -23.08
N LEU A 280 5.34 11.62 -22.60
CA LEU A 280 4.30 12.59 -22.97
C LEU A 280 4.43 13.03 -24.44
N GLU A 281 5.65 13.20 -24.94
CA GLU A 281 5.92 13.46 -26.35
C GLU A 281 5.48 12.29 -27.24
N ALA A 282 5.82 11.06 -26.84
CA ALA A 282 5.37 9.86 -27.54
C ALA A 282 3.84 9.77 -27.58
N LEU A 283 3.17 10.02 -26.45
CA LEU A 283 1.71 10.04 -26.37
C LEU A 283 1.11 11.07 -27.33
N ALA A 284 1.67 12.27 -27.37
CA ALA A 284 1.18 13.36 -28.23
C ALA A 284 1.42 13.12 -29.73
N SER A 285 2.34 12.20 -30.09
CA SER A 285 2.65 11.85 -31.47
C SER A 285 1.75 10.75 -32.07
N ILE A 286 0.86 10.16 -31.27
CA ILE A 286 -0.06 9.10 -31.72
C ILE A 286 -1.27 9.77 -32.37
N GLU A 287 -1.40 9.60 -33.69
CA GLU A 287 -2.53 10.08 -34.52
C GLU A 287 -3.76 9.17 -34.42
#